data_AF-A0A922ACJ4-F1
#
_entry.id   AF-A0A922ACJ4-F1
#
_cell.length_a   1.000
_cell.length_b   1.000
_cell.length_c   1.000
_cell.angle_alpha   90.00
_cell.angle_beta   90.00
_cell.angle_gamma   90.00
#
_symmetry.space_group_name_H-M   'P 1'
#
loop_
_entity.id
_entity.type
_entity.pdbx_description
1 polymer ?
#
loop_
_entity_poly.entity_id
_entity_poly.type
_entity_poly.pdbx_seq_one_letter_code
_entity_poly.pdbx_strand_id
1 'polypeptide(L)'
;MQKAKFWIKAKVNVIDITQVFYYMSCIGCNKGTGYKYNESFICMYCKNQGVCKPRARTYVELDDNTGKLAATMFGEVAEQALGCSAVELMERAGEENLPYVKRIADKLSKKIWKIQVYADPEKLKEKKYRQFNVLSIEAVEDEENAGSSC
;
A
#
# COMPACT_ATOMS: atom_id res chain seq x y z
N MET A 1 -2.75 -22.44 11.09
CA MET A 1 -1.88 -22.74 9.93
C MET A 1 -0.93 -21.57 9.69
N GLN A 2 0.27 -21.82 9.18
CA GLN A 2 1.28 -20.79 8.92
C GLN A 2 0.87 -19.94 7.71
N LYS A 3 0.98 -18.61 7.82
CA LYS A 3 0.75 -17.68 6.71
C LYS A 3 1.86 -17.88 5.68
N ALA A 4 1.49 -18.11 4.42
CA ALA A 4 2.45 -18.30 3.36
C ALA A 4 3.00 -16.95 2.90
N LYS A 5 4.33 -16.84 2.79
CA LYS A 5 5.04 -15.62 2.37
C LYS A 5 5.87 -15.92 1.14
N PHE A 6 5.86 -15.02 0.18
CA PHE A 6 6.58 -15.18 -1.09
C PHE A 6 7.21 -13.85 -1.50
N TRP A 7 8.32 -13.94 -2.24
CA TRP A 7 8.96 -12.80 -2.86
C TRP A 7 8.64 -12.81 -4.36
N ILE A 8 8.27 -11.65 -4.88
CA ILE A 8 7.92 -11.44 -6.29
C ILE A 8 8.75 -10.26 -6.80
N LYS A 9 9.29 -10.38 -8.02
CA LYS A 9 9.86 -9.26 -8.77
C LYS A 9 8.84 -8.85 -9.83
N ALA A 10 8.22 -7.68 -9.67
CA ALA A 10 7.09 -7.27 -10.50
C ALA A 10 7.01 -5.76 -10.70
N LYS A 11 6.31 -5.33 -11.75
CA LYS A 11 5.79 -3.97 -11.87
C LYS A 11 4.58 -3.81 -10.97
N VAL A 12 4.39 -2.60 -10.44
CA VAL A 12 3.26 -2.27 -9.56
C VAL A 12 2.37 -1.26 -10.26
N ASN A 13 1.12 -1.60 -10.47
CA ASN A 13 0.13 -0.71 -11.08
C ASN A 13 -0.98 -0.43 -10.08
N VAL A 14 -1.37 0.84 -9.92
CA VAL A 14 -2.55 1.20 -9.12
C VAL A 14 -3.80 0.73 -9.87
N ILE A 15 -4.68 -0.04 -9.22
CA ILE A 15 -5.88 -0.62 -9.87
C ILE A 15 -6.88 0.46 -10.26
N ASP A 16 -7.12 1.42 -9.37
CA ASP A 16 -8.07 2.50 -9.56
C ASP A 16 -7.47 3.78 -8.98
N ILE A 17 -7.22 4.79 -9.80
CA ILE A 17 -6.65 6.07 -9.36
C ILE A 17 -7.66 6.95 -8.61
N THR A 18 -8.95 6.61 -8.65
CA THR A 18 -10.02 7.31 -7.92
C THR A 18 -10.27 6.72 -6.53
N GLN A 19 -9.59 5.62 -6.18
CA GLN A 19 -9.72 4.99 -4.87
C GLN A 19 -9.33 5.94 -3.72
N VAL A 20 -9.87 5.70 -2.53
CA VAL A 20 -9.42 6.41 -1.32
C VAL A 20 -8.12 5.80 -0.80
N PHE A 21 -7.02 6.57 -0.92
CA PHE A 21 -5.65 6.15 -0.60
C PHE A 21 -5.29 6.17 0.90
N TYR A 22 -6.25 6.49 1.76
CA TYR A 22 -6.05 6.49 3.20
C TYR A 22 -7.32 6.01 3.91
N TYR A 23 -7.18 5.72 5.20
CA TYR A 23 -8.31 5.58 6.10
C TYR A 23 -7.92 6.11 7.48
N MET A 24 -8.90 6.56 8.25
CA MET A 24 -8.70 7.00 9.62
C MET A 24 -8.46 5.80 10.53
N SER A 25 -7.42 5.86 11.35
CA SER A 25 -7.02 4.73 12.19
C SER A 25 -6.49 5.15 13.56
N CYS A 26 -6.53 4.21 14.51
CA CYS A 26 -5.87 4.38 15.80
C CYS A 26 -4.35 4.32 15.66
N ILE A 27 -3.62 5.34 16.12
CA ILE A 27 -2.15 5.34 16.10
C ILE A 27 -1.52 4.14 16.84
N GLY A 28 -2.18 3.60 17.88
CA GLY A 28 -1.63 2.52 18.68
C GLY A 28 -1.81 1.11 18.11
N CYS A 29 -2.84 0.87 17.28
CA CYS A 29 -3.13 -0.48 16.76
C CYS A 29 -3.49 -0.53 15.27
N ASN A 30 -3.48 0.60 14.57
CA ASN A 30 -3.73 0.74 13.13
C ASN A 30 -5.11 0.26 12.64
N LYS A 31 -6.03 -0.05 13.56
CA LYS A 31 -7.41 -0.40 13.22
C LYS A 31 -8.19 0.85 12.82
N GLY A 32 -9.03 0.68 11.80
CA GLY A 32 -9.86 1.74 11.26
C GLY A 32 -10.82 2.29 12.31
N THR A 33 -11.09 3.59 12.23
CA THR A 33 -11.95 4.31 13.17
C THR A 33 -12.79 5.38 12.46
N GLY A 34 -13.88 5.79 13.09
CA GLY A 34 -14.78 6.84 12.58
C GLY A 34 -14.51 8.25 13.13
N TYR A 35 -13.53 8.40 14.03
CA TYR A 35 -13.14 9.70 14.59
C TYR A 35 -12.41 10.59 13.58
N LYS A 36 -12.43 11.91 13.79
CA LYS A 36 -11.79 12.88 12.90
C LYS A 36 -10.28 12.92 13.09
N TYR A 37 -9.56 13.48 12.11
CA TYR A 37 -8.11 13.65 12.20
C TYR A 37 -7.71 14.38 13.50
N ASN A 38 -6.71 13.82 14.21
CA ASN A 38 -6.20 14.28 15.50
C ASN A 38 -7.17 14.19 16.71
N GLU A 39 -8.36 13.62 16.53
CA GLU A 39 -9.27 13.40 17.64
C GLU A 39 -8.75 12.29 18.57
N SER A 40 -8.83 12.55 19.88
CA SER A 40 -8.45 11.59 20.93
C SER A 40 -9.64 10.73 21.32
N PHE A 41 -9.42 9.43 21.51
CA PHE A 41 -10.49 8.47 21.83
C PHE A 41 -9.97 7.24 22.56
N ILE A 42 -10.88 6.49 23.19
CA ILE A 42 -10.58 5.14 23.71
C ILE A 42 -10.78 4.13 22.58
N CYS A 43 -9.71 3.48 22.14
CA CYS A 43 -9.79 2.54 21.03
C CYS A 43 -10.55 1.27 21.42
N MET A 44 -11.63 0.95 20.69
CA MET A 44 -12.41 -0.27 20.92
C MET A 44 -11.61 -1.56 20.71
N TYR A 45 -10.52 -1.51 19.94
CA TYR A 45 -9.71 -2.69 19.59
C TYR A 45 -8.58 -2.94 20.58
N CYS A 46 -7.72 -1.94 20.85
CA CYS A 46 -6.60 -2.11 21.79
C CYS A 46 -6.91 -1.66 23.22
N LYS A 47 -8.10 -1.10 23.48
CA LYS A 47 -8.58 -0.65 24.80
C LYS A 47 -7.74 0.46 25.46
N ASN A 48 -6.82 1.06 24.72
CA ASN A 48 -5.98 2.17 25.18
C ASN A 48 -6.46 3.51 24.64
N GLN A 49 -6.02 4.59 25.28
CA GLN A 49 -6.12 5.95 24.73
C GLN A 49 -5.37 5.99 23.40
N GLY A 50 -6.03 6.47 22.36
CA GLY A 50 -5.47 6.62 21.03
C GLY A 50 -5.77 8.00 20.45
N VAL A 51 -5.01 8.33 19.41
CA VAL A 51 -5.25 9.51 18.57
C VAL A 51 -5.56 9.01 17.17
N CYS A 52 -6.56 9.62 16.53
CA CYS A 52 -6.95 9.29 15.17
C CYS A 52 -5.96 9.92 14.18
N LYS A 53 -5.34 9.07 13.35
CA LYS A 53 -4.39 9.46 12.32
C LYS A 53 -4.73 8.78 10.99
N PRO A 54 -4.50 9.44 9.84
CA PRO A 54 -4.63 8.79 8.55
C PRO A 54 -3.56 7.70 8.43
N ARG A 55 -3.94 6.57 7.86
CA ARG A 55 -3.04 5.49 7.48
C ARG A 55 -3.20 5.21 6.00
N ALA A 56 -2.08 5.19 5.27
CA ALA A 56 -2.09 4.98 3.84
C ALA A 56 -2.62 3.58 3.50
N ARG A 57 -3.32 3.46 2.38
CA ARG A 57 -3.79 2.22 1.80
C ARG A 57 -3.82 2.35 0.30
N THR A 58 -3.34 1.36 -0.43
CA THR A 58 -3.55 1.31 -1.88
C THR A 58 -3.79 -0.12 -2.36
N TYR A 59 -4.71 -0.25 -3.30
CA TYR A 59 -4.99 -1.46 -4.06
C TYR A 59 -4.21 -1.42 -5.36
N VAL A 60 -3.37 -2.43 -5.55
CA VAL A 60 -2.44 -2.51 -6.67
C VAL A 60 -2.52 -3.88 -7.34
N GLU A 61 -2.13 -3.92 -8.60
CA GLU A 61 -1.88 -5.11 -9.37
C GLU A 61 -0.37 -5.28 -9.52
N LEU A 62 0.13 -6.47 -9.16
CA LEU A 62 1.51 -6.89 -9.36
C LEU A 62 1.57 -7.68 -10.66
N ASP A 63 2.42 -7.24 -11.60
CA ASP A 63 2.61 -7.87 -12.91
C ASP A 63 4.08 -8.29 -13.09
N ASP A 64 4.31 -9.60 -13.15
CA ASP A 64 5.63 -10.22 -13.35
C ASP A 64 5.84 -10.76 -14.77
N ASN A 65 4.94 -10.43 -15.70
CA ASN A 65 4.83 -10.94 -17.07
C ASN A 65 4.36 -12.41 -17.21
N THR A 66 4.23 -13.16 -16.11
CA THR A 66 3.61 -14.50 -16.12
C THR A 66 2.13 -14.45 -15.73
N GLY A 67 1.76 -13.42 -14.99
CA GLY A 67 0.39 -13.16 -14.60
C GLY A 67 0.26 -11.88 -13.79
N LYS A 68 -0.97 -11.63 -13.36
CA LYS A 68 -1.35 -10.46 -12.57
C LYS A 68 -1.92 -10.90 -11.23
N LEU A 69 -1.51 -10.20 -10.18
CA LEU A 69 -1.90 -10.51 -8.80
C LEU A 69 -2.38 -9.25 -8.10
N ALA A 70 -3.64 -9.25 -7.65
CA ALA A 70 -4.19 -8.15 -6.86
C ALA A 70 -3.67 -8.19 -5.42
N ALA A 71 -3.11 -7.06 -4.96
CA ALA A 71 -2.57 -6.91 -3.63
C ALA A 71 -2.98 -5.59 -2.97
N THR A 72 -2.89 -5.55 -1.64
CA THR A 72 -3.12 -4.34 -0.84
C THR A 72 -1.85 -3.97 -0.08
N MET A 73 -1.50 -2.70 -0.12
CA MET A 73 -0.44 -2.09 0.70
C MET A 73 -1.07 -1.25 1.80
N PHE A 74 -0.47 -1.23 2.99
CA PHE A 74 -0.96 -0.48 4.14
C PHE A 74 0.17 0.27 4.86
N GLY A 75 -0.14 1.45 5.38
CA GLY A 75 0.78 2.28 6.17
C GLY A 75 2.08 2.56 5.44
N GLU A 76 3.20 2.41 6.15
CA GLU A 76 4.55 2.71 5.67
C GLU A 76 4.88 2.04 4.32
N VAL A 77 4.42 0.81 4.09
CA VAL A 77 4.63 0.11 2.79
C VAL A 77 3.96 0.87 1.64
N ALA A 78 2.74 1.37 1.86
CA ALA A 78 2.04 2.16 0.86
C ALA A 78 2.68 3.54 0.69
N GLU A 79 3.10 4.19 1.78
CA GLU A 79 3.78 5.48 1.74
C GLU A 79 5.12 5.39 1.00
N GLN A 80 5.89 4.33 1.24
CA GLN A 80 7.14 4.06 0.55
C GLN A 80 6.93 3.82 -0.95
N ALA A 81 5.90 3.05 -1.33
CA ALA A 81 5.58 2.80 -2.74
C ALA A 81 5.13 4.08 -3.45
N LEU A 82 4.26 4.87 -2.81
CA LEU A 82 3.69 6.09 -3.38
C LEU A 82 4.64 7.31 -3.27
N GLY A 83 5.65 7.25 -2.41
CA GLY A 83 6.57 8.35 -2.17
C GLY A 83 5.91 9.58 -1.53
N CYS A 84 4.86 9.38 -0.73
CA CYS A 84 4.19 10.44 0.03
C CYS A 84 3.53 9.86 1.29
N SER A 85 3.33 10.71 2.30
CA SER A 85 2.75 10.33 3.59
C SER A 85 1.23 10.17 3.52
N ALA A 86 0.66 9.45 4.48
CA ALA A 86 -0.78 9.30 4.67
C ALA A 86 -1.48 10.64 4.95
N VAL A 87 -0.77 11.59 5.57
CA VAL A 87 -1.27 12.95 5.78
C VAL A 87 -1.39 13.69 4.45
N GLU A 88 -0.37 13.64 3.60
CA GLU A 88 -0.44 14.25 2.26
C GLU A 88 -1.53 13.61 1.39
N LEU A 89 -1.72 12.29 1.48
CA LEU A 89 -2.79 11.58 0.78
C LEU A 89 -4.19 11.98 1.27
N MET A 90 -4.32 12.32 2.56
CA MET A 90 -5.56 12.83 3.14
C MET A 90 -5.83 14.28 2.72
N GLU A 91 -4.81 15.14 2.78
CA GLU A 91 -4.92 16.57 2.43
C GLU A 91 -5.19 16.77 0.94
N ARG A 92 -4.70 15.84 0.10
CA ARG A 92 -4.91 15.84 -1.36
C ARG A 92 -6.00 14.85 -1.77
N ALA A 93 -6.92 14.54 -0.87
CA ALA A 93 -8.07 13.70 -1.19
C ALA A 93 -9.15 14.54 -1.88
N GLY A 94 -9.48 14.17 -3.11
CA GLY A 94 -10.48 14.88 -3.91
C GLY A 94 -10.24 14.72 -5.40
N GLU A 95 -11.28 14.96 -6.20
CA GLU A 95 -11.19 14.83 -7.67
C GLU A 95 -10.23 15.84 -8.28
N GLU A 96 -10.10 17.03 -7.68
CA GLU A 96 -9.18 18.08 -8.09
C GLU A 96 -7.70 17.67 -7.99
N ASN A 97 -7.40 16.66 -7.17
CA ASN A 97 -6.06 16.13 -6.95
C ASN A 97 -5.76 14.86 -7.77
N LEU A 98 -6.67 14.43 -8.66
CA LEU A 98 -6.44 13.29 -9.56
C LEU A 98 -5.14 13.41 -10.40
N PRO A 99 -4.74 14.58 -10.93
CA PRO A 99 -3.47 14.72 -11.64
C PRO A 99 -2.24 14.39 -10.77
N TYR A 100 -2.29 14.73 -9.47
CA TYR A 100 -1.25 14.41 -8.52
C TYR A 100 -1.17 12.89 -8.26
N VAL A 101 -2.32 12.26 -8.05
CA VAL A 101 -2.41 10.79 -7.87
C VAL A 101 -1.91 10.06 -9.10
N LYS A 102 -2.31 10.50 -10.31
CA LYS A 102 -1.84 9.93 -11.58
C LYS A 102 -0.32 10.01 -11.69
N ARG A 103 0.29 11.15 -11.35
CA ARG A 103 1.75 11.32 -11.36
C ARG A 103 2.46 10.32 -10.44
N ILE A 104 1.88 10.05 -9.27
CA ILE A 104 2.43 9.06 -8.33
C ILE A 104 2.29 7.64 -8.89
N ALA A 105 1.10 7.27 -9.38
CA ALA A 105 0.84 5.97 -9.98
C ALA A 105 1.78 5.71 -11.17
N ASP A 106 2.00 6.70 -12.02
CA ASP A 106 2.92 6.64 -13.17
C ASP A 106 4.38 6.47 -12.74
N LYS A 107 4.80 7.06 -11.61
CA LYS A 107 6.16 6.85 -11.07
C LYS A 107 6.33 5.44 -10.51
N LEU A 108 5.29 4.92 -9.86
CA LEU A 108 5.28 3.58 -9.28
C LEU A 108 5.38 2.50 -10.36
N SER A 109 4.64 2.64 -11.47
CA SER A 109 4.58 1.66 -12.57
C SER A 109 5.83 1.61 -13.45
N LYS A 110 6.67 2.65 -13.44
CA LYS A 110 7.92 2.72 -14.21
C LYS A 110 9.05 1.89 -13.62
N LYS A 111 8.96 1.48 -12.35
CA LYS A 111 10.01 0.74 -11.66
C LYS A 111 9.67 -0.75 -11.58
N ILE A 112 10.71 -1.58 -11.55
CA ILE A 112 10.60 -2.96 -11.09
C ILE A 112 10.82 -2.97 -9.58
N TRP A 113 9.99 -3.74 -8.87
CA TRP A 113 10.04 -3.82 -7.42
C TRP A 113 10.28 -5.25 -6.97
N LYS A 114 11.03 -5.41 -5.88
CA LYS A 114 11.09 -6.63 -5.09
C LYS A 114 10.07 -6.53 -3.97
N ILE A 115 9.10 -7.43 -3.97
CA ILE A 115 7.89 -7.32 -3.16
C ILE A 115 7.73 -8.60 -2.35
N GLN A 116 7.61 -8.48 -1.03
CA GLN A 116 7.19 -9.61 -0.21
C GLN A 116 5.67 -9.55 -0.04
N VAL A 117 4.97 -10.60 -0.47
CA VAL A 117 3.53 -10.76 -0.24
C VAL A 117 3.27 -11.83 0.81
N TYR A 118 2.17 -11.69 1.53
CA TYR A 118 1.59 -12.80 2.30
C TYR A 118 0.18 -13.11 1.86
N ALA A 119 -0.11 -14.41 1.88
CA ALA A 119 -1.43 -14.96 1.71
C ALA A 119 -1.95 -15.47 3.06
N ASP A 120 -3.22 -15.23 3.30
CA ASP A 120 -3.97 -15.91 4.36
C ASP A 120 -4.79 -17.03 3.71
N PRO A 121 -4.38 -18.31 3.85
CA PRO A 121 -5.04 -19.41 3.15
C PRO A 121 -6.52 -19.55 3.49
N GLU A 122 -6.96 -19.12 4.67
CA GLU A 122 -8.37 -19.18 5.06
C GLU A 122 -9.18 -18.11 4.31
N LYS A 123 -8.64 -16.88 4.21
CA LYS A 123 -9.28 -15.80 3.45
C LYS A 123 -9.27 -16.05 1.94
N LEU A 124 -8.26 -16.73 1.41
CA LEU A 124 -8.21 -17.07 -0.01
C LEU A 124 -9.30 -18.09 -0.43
N LYS A 125 -9.78 -18.92 0.50
CA LYS A 125 -10.91 -19.85 0.24
C LYS A 125 -12.22 -19.09 0.06
N GLU A 126 -12.35 -17.92 0.70
CA GLU A 126 -13.49 -17.04 0.53
C GLU A 126 -13.33 -16.27 -0.80
N LYS A 127 -14.22 -16.52 -1.77
CA LYS A 127 -14.18 -15.89 -3.10
C LYS A 127 -14.09 -14.35 -3.06
N LYS A 128 -14.52 -13.74 -1.95
CA LYS A 128 -14.52 -12.29 -1.71
C LYS A 128 -13.13 -11.70 -1.40
N TYR A 129 -12.20 -12.50 -0.87
CA TYR A 129 -10.92 -12.01 -0.31
C TYR A 129 -9.69 -12.63 -1.00
N ARG A 130 -9.70 -12.74 -2.33
CA ARG A 130 -8.52 -13.05 -3.15
C ARG A 130 -7.50 -11.90 -3.17
N GLN A 131 -7.22 -11.31 -2.01
CA GLN A 131 -6.35 -10.14 -1.86
C GLN A 131 -5.12 -10.55 -1.07
N PHE A 132 -3.97 -10.45 -1.73
CA PHE A 132 -2.68 -10.58 -1.08
C PHE A 132 -2.36 -9.27 -0.35
N ASN A 133 -1.52 -9.36 0.67
CA ASN A 133 -1.07 -8.17 1.38
C ASN A 133 0.44 -8.03 1.21
N VAL A 134 0.88 -6.84 0.85
CA VAL A 134 2.30 -6.53 0.74
C VAL A 134 2.87 -6.27 2.12
N LEU A 135 3.94 -7.00 2.46
CA LEU A 135 4.68 -6.84 3.72
C LEU A 135 5.88 -5.90 3.56
N SER A 136 6.52 -5.92 2.41
CA SER A 136 7.67 -5.06 2.10
C SER A 136 7.74 -4.82 0.60
N ILE A 137 8.32 -3.68 0.24
CA ILE A 137 8.54 -3.26 -1.15
C ILE A 137 9.88 -2.54 -1.23
N GLU A 138 10.71 -2.90 -2.20
CA GLU A 138 12.02 -2.30 -2.44
C GLU A 138 12.18 -2.09 -3.95
N ALA A 139 12.65 -0.90 -4.36
CA ALA A 139 12.94 -0.67 -5.76
C ALA A 139 14.16 -1.51 -6.15
N VAL A 140 14.09 -2.19 -7.29
CA VAL A 140 15.27 -2.85 -7.84
C VAL A 140 16.10 -1.79 -8.54
N GLU A 141 17.34 -1.60 -8.11
CA GLU A 141 18.30 -0.73 -8.80
C GLU A 141 18.75 -1.41 -10.09
N ASP A 142 18.81 -0.64 -11.19
CA ASP A 142 19.34 -1.15 -12.46
C ASP A 142 20.87 -1.21 -12.36
N GLU A 143 21.46 -2.40 -12.51
CA GLU A 143 22.92 -2.62 -12.53
C GLU A 143 23.60 -2.07 -13.82
N GLU A 144 22.90 -1.34 -14.68
CA GLU A 144 23.40 -0.94 -16.02
C GLU A 144 24.40 0.24 -16.05
N ASN A 145 24.84 0.78 -14.90
CA ASN A 145 25.86 1.85 -14.88
C ASN A 145 27.23 1.44 -14.30
N ALA A 146 27.55 0.15 -14.23
CA ALA A 146 28.87 -0.33 -13.78
C ALA A 146 29.82 -0.78 -14.89
N GLY A 147 29.53 -0.50 -16.17
CA GLY A 147 30.24 -1.13 -17.29
C GLY A 147 30.53 -0.28 -18.53
N SER A 148 30.56 1.05 -18.44
CA SER A 148 31.00 1.89 -19.57
C SER A 148 31.82 3.08 -19.11
N SER A 149 33.09 2.82 -18.75
CA SER A 149 34.16 3.79 -18.97
C SER A 149 35.01 3.26 -20.12
N CYS A 150 34.97 3.97 -21.25
CA CYS A 150 35.92 3.81 -22.34
C CYS A 150 37.37 3.96 -21.88
#